data_AF-A0A329M023-F1
#
_entry.id   AF-A0A329M023-F1
#
_cell.length_a   1.000
_cell.length_b   1.000
_cell.length_c   1.000
_cell.angle_alpha   90.00
_cell.angle_beta   90.00
_cell.angle_gamma   90.00
#
_symmetry.space_group_name_H-M   'P 1'
#
loop_
_entity.id
_entity.type
_entity.pdbx_description
1 polymer ?
#
loop_
_entity_poly.entity_id
_entity_poly.type
_entity_poly.pdbx_seq_one_letter_code
_entity_poly.pdbx_strand_id
1 'polypeptide(L)' 'MMGIGPTGIVMIVLVALLLFGSKKLPELGRAVGRTLHEFKAGTKPLMEELEVVENGGVRTIEGEKR' A
#
# COMPACT_ATOMS: atom_id res chain seq x y z
N MET A 1 -1.49 4.08 31.38
CA MET A 1 -2.66 3.89 30.50
C MET A 1 -2.59 2.49 29.93
N MET A 2 -3.57 1.62 30.25
CA MET A 2 -3.65 0.27 29.67
C MET A 2 -4.08 0.37 28.21
N GLY A 3 -3.12 0.64 27.32
CA GLY A 3 -3.32 0.39 25.90
C GLY A 3 -3.55 -1.10 25.69
N ILE A 4 -4.40 -1.43 24.73
CA ILE A 4 -4.61 -2.82 24.28
C ILE A 4 -3.25 -3.31 23.79
N GLY A 5 -2.49 -3.92 24.68
CA GLY A 5 -1.14 -4.39 24.39
C GLY A 5 -1.18 -5.58 23.44
N PRO A 6 -0.01 -6.15 23.12
CA PRO A 6 0.10 -7.34 22.28
C PRO A 6 -0.88 -8.45 22.70
N THR A 7 -1.11 -8.61 24.01
CA THR A 7 -2.07 -9.55 24.58
C THR A 7 -3.51 -9.35 24.09
N GLY A 8 -3.98 -8.11 23.96
CA GLY A 8 -5.35 -7.84 23.52
C GLY A 8 -5.54 -8.14 22.04
N ILE A 9 -4.53 -7.86 21.21
CA ILE A 9 -4.53 -8.22 19.79
C ILE A 9 -4.58 -9.75 19.63
N VAL A 10 -3.79 -10.49 20.41
CA VAL A 10 -3.81 -11.96 20.39
C VAL A 10 -5.21 -12.50 20.72
N MET A 11 -5.92 -11.90 21.68
CA MET A 11 -7.26 -12.34 22.05
C MET A 11 -8.28 -12.14 20.92
N ILE A 12 -8.21 -10.99 20.23
CA ILE A 12 -9.06 -10.71 19.06
C ILE A 12 -8.77 -11.71 17.93
N VAL A 13 -7.49 -11.96 17.66
CA VAL A 13 -7.07 -12.95 16.65
C VAL A 13 -7.61 -14.34 17.04
N LEU A 14 -7.53 -14.74 18.31
CA LEU A 14 -8.04 -16.03 18.75
C LEU A 14 -9.54 -16.19 18.47
N VAL A 15 -10.35 -15.17 18.79
CA VAL A 15 -11.79 -15.17 18.51
C VAL A 15 -12.06 -15.19 17.00
N ALA A 16 -11.32 -14.41 16.22
CA ALA A 16 -11.42 -14.40 14.77
C ALA A 16 -11.04 -15.78 14.16
N LEU A 17 -10.04 -16.46 14.71
CA LEU A 17 -9.65 -17.80 14.30
C LEU A 17 -10.70 -18.85 14.67
N LEU A 18 -11.45 -18.68 15.77
CA LEU A 18 -12.57 -19.56 16.11
C LEU A 18 -13.76 -19.39 15.15
N LEU A 19 -14.05 -18.15 14.74
CA LEU A 19 -15.15 -17.85 13.81
C LEU A 19 -14.82 -18.20 12.36
N PHE A 20 -13.64 -17.80 11.89
CA PHE A 20 -13.24 -17.94 10.49
C PHE A 20 -12.33 -19.16 10.25
N GLY A 21 -11.64 -19.67 11.27
CA GLY A 21 -10.68 -20.77 11.14
C GLY A 21 -9.24 -20.29 10.85
N SER A 22 -8.26 -21.07 11.30
CA SER A 22 -6.82 -20.75 11.17
C SER A 22 -6.29 -20.68 9.74
N LYS A 23 -7.00 -21.32 8.79
CA LYS A 23 -6.62 -21.31 7.38
C LYS A 23 -7.19 -20.11 6.62
N LYS A 24 -8.35 -19.57 7.04
CA LYS A 24 -9.07 -18.54 6.28
C LYS A 24 -8.48 -17.15 6.41
N LEU A 25 -8.02 -16.74 7.59
CA LEU A 25 -7.35 -15.44 7.76
C LEU A 25 -6.07 -15.33 6.89
N PRO A 26 -5.15 -16.31 6.91
CA PRO A 26 -3.98 -16.27 6.02
C PRO A 26 -4.33 -16.38 4.54
N GLU A 27 -5.33 -17.19 4.18
CA GLU A 27 -5.79 -17.34 2.80
C GLU A 27 -6.34 -16.02 2.24
N LEU A 28 -7.18 -15.32 3.00
CA LEU A 28 -7.70 -13.99 2.66
C LEU A 28 -6.57 -12.95 2.56
N GLY A 29 -5.66 -12.93 3.54
CA GLY A 29 -4.51 -12.03 3.52
C GLY A 29 -3.62 -12.22 2.30
N ARG A 30 -3.41 -13.48 1.86
CA ARG A 30 -2.65 -13.79 0.64
C ARG A 30 -3.39 -13.34 -0.62
N ALA A 31 -4.71 -13.52 -0.68
CA ALA A 31 -5.51 -13.06 -1.81
C ALA A 31 -5.50 -11.53 -1.94
N VAL A 32 -5.82 -10.82 -0.85
CA VAL A 32 -5.78 -9.35 -0.78
C VAL A 32 -4.36 -8.84 -1.05
N GLY A 33 -3.33 -9.49 -0.49
CA GLY A 33 -1.94 -9.10 -0.71
C GLY A 33 -1.52 -9.18 -2.17
N ARG A 34 -1.98 -10.21 -2.92
CA ARG A 34 -1.75 -10.27 -4.37
C ARG A 34 -2.45 -9.14 -5.12
N THR A 35 -3.72 -8.87 -4.80
CA THR A 35 -4.46 -7.75 -5.40
C THR A 35 -3.78 -6.41 -5.13
N LEU A 36 -3.37 -6.14 -3.89
CA LEU A 36 -2.66 -4.90 -3.54
C LEU A 36 -1.30 -4.79 -4.23
N HIS A 37 -0.59 -5.92 -4.38
CA HIS A 37 0.68 -5.97 -5.10
C HIS A 37 0.51 -5.61 -6.58
N GLU A 38 -0.45 -6.24 -7.26
CA GLU A 38 -0.78 -5.98 -8.66
C GLU A 38 -1.28 -4.54 -8.85
N PHE A 39 -2.12 -4.05 -7.95
CA PHE A 39 -2.60 -2.66 -7.95
C PHE A 39 -1.46 -1.66 -7.80
N LYS A 40 -0.53 -1.89 -6.86
CA LYS A 40 0.67 -1.05 -6.67
C LYS A 40 1.57 -1.08 -7.91
N ALA A 41 1.78 -2.27 -8.49
CA ALA A 41 2.61 -2.42 -9.69
C ALA A 41 1.99 -1.67 -10.89
N GLY A 42 0.67 -1.76 -11.08
CA GLY A 42 -0.04 -1.05 -12.14
C GLY A 42 -0.11 0.47 -11.95
N THR A 43 -0.12 0.94 -10.70
CA THR A 43 -0.19 2.39 -10.39
C THR A 43 1.18 3.06 -10.37
N LYS A 44 2.26 2.31 -10.13
CA LYS A 44 3.65 2.82 -10.12
C LYS A 44 4.05 3.63 -11.37
N PRO A 45 3.83 3.15 -12.61
CA PRO A 45 4.19 3.94 -13.80
C PRO A 45 3.39 5.23 -13.92
N LEU A 46 2.11 5.23 -13.54
CA LEU A 46 1.29 6.45 -13.51
C LEU A 46 1.80 7.45 -12.49
N MET A 47 2.20 6.99 -11.30
CA MET A 47 2.80 7.85 -10.27
C MET A 47 4.12 8.46 -10.74
N GLU A 48 4.97 7.67 -11.40
CA GLU A 48 6.24 8.15 -11.97
C GLU A 48 6.01 9.18 -13.09
N GLU A 49 5.00 8.99 -13.95
CA GLU A 49 4.63 9.98 -14.98
C GLU A 49 4.13 11.30 -14.37
N LEU A 50 3.33 11.24 -13.32
CA LEU A 50 2.84 12.42 -12.60
C LEU A 50 3.99 13.17 -11.88
N GLU A 51 4.94 12.45 -11.28
CA GLU A 51 6.11 13.03 -10.59
C GLU A 51 7.06 13.71 -11.58
N VAL A 52 7.21 13.18 -12.80
CA VAL A 52 7.98 13.81 -13.89
C VAL A 52 7.31 15.12 -14.35
N VAL A 53 5.98 15.15 -14.43
CA VAL A 53 5.23 16.39 -14.78
C VAL A 53 5.35 17.44 -13.67
N GLU A 54 5.32 17.04 -12.41
CA GLU A 54 5.45 17.94 -11.25
C GLU A 54 6.86 18.56 -11.15
N ASN A 55 7.92 17.79 -11.44
CA ASN A 55 9.30 18.29 -11.45
C ASN A 55 9.72 18.98 -12.78
N GLY A 56 8.87 18.97 -13.81
CA GLY A 56 9.15 19.51 -15.15
C GLY A 56 8.99 21.03 -15.29
N GLY A 57 8.71 21.75 -14.20
CA GLY A 57 8.61 23.20 -14.20
C GLY A 57 9.98 23.90 -14.31
N VAL A 58 10.21 24.57 -15.46
CA VAL A 58 11.19 25.63 -15.72
C VAL A 58 12.61 25.19 -16.11
N ARG A 59 12.81 24.67 -17.33
CA ARG A 59 14.07 24.80 -18.11
C ARG A 59 13.80 24.86 -19.62
N THR A 60 13.05 25.85 -20.09
CA THR A 60 12.95 26.17 -21.53
C THR A 60 12.59 27.64 -21.70
N ILE A 61 13.53 28.56 -21.45
CA ILE A 61 13.61 29.91 -22.06
C ILE A 61 14.96 30.57 -21.70
N GLU A 62 16.08 29.93 -22.02
CA GLU A 62 17.38 30.62 -22.00
C GLU A 62 18.28 29.94 -23.02
N GLY A 63 18.24 30.41 -24.28
CA GLY A 63 19.03 29.76 -25.32
C GLY A 63 18.78 30.19 -26.76
N GLU A 64 17.82 31.08 -27.05
CA GLU A 64 17.63 31.58 -28.41
C GLU A 64 17.37 33.08 -28.46
N LYS A 65 18.47 33.85 -28.51
CA LYS A 65 18.65 35.13 -29.21
C LYS A 65 20.10 35.53 -28.98
N ARG A 66 21.00 35.38 -29.95
CA ARG A 66 21.24 36.36 -31.03
C ARG A 66 21.21 37.80 -30.54
#